data_AF-A0A3A4PDY0-F1
#
_entry.id   AF-A0A3A4PDY0-F1
#
_cell.length_a   1.000
_cell.length_b   1.000
_cell.length_c   1.000
_cell.angle_alpha   90.00
_cell.angle_beta   90.00
_cell.angle_gamma   90.00
#
_symmetry.space_group_name_H-M   'P 1'
#
loop_
_entity.id
_entity.type
_entity.pdbx_description
1 polymer ?
#
loop_
_entity_poly.entity_id
_entity_poly.type
_entity_poly.pdbx_seq_one_letter_code
_entity_poly.pdbx_strand_id
1 'polypeptide(L)'
;MVIFWGRPLIQSREAGKGKYGTRSEPSCAGRREAFSRGRCGLVFKERVKVMEEADIRRAVQRISHEIVERNKGAADVVVVGIRTRGVPLSLRIAKALSAIEGMEVPVGRLDITMYRDDLHTMSQPVVKETHLPGDIEGRNVIIVDDVLFTGRSVRSAMDAIIDFGRPASIQLAVLVDRGHRELPIRADYVGKNVPTSPGEKVKVALEEVDGEDGVYIGCEEE
;
A
#
# COMPACT_ATOMS: atom_id res chain seq x y z
N MET A 1 -25.82 38.95 41.39
CA MET A 1 -25.11 37.76 41.87
C MET A 1 -23.95 37.54 40.90
N VAL A 2 -22.69 37.95 41.11
CA VAL A 2 -21.75 37.69 42.23
C VAL A 2 -21.88 36.21 42.66
N ILE A 3 -20.85 35.34 42.63
CA ILE A 3 -19.48 35.50 43.11
C ILE A 3 -18.53 34.50 42.40
N PHE A 4 -17.28 34.97 42.24
CA PHE A 4 -16.00 34.29 42.03
C PHE A 4 -15.65 33.23 43.12
N TRP A 5 -14.45 32.63 43.00
CA TRP A 5 -13.63 31.80 43.92
C TRP A 5 -13.36 30.42 43.31
N GLY A 6 -12.13 29.90 43.20
CA GLY A 6 -10.81 30.35 43.63
C GLY A 6 -9.83 29.19 43.38
N ARG A 7 -8.60 29.50 42.93
CA ARG A 7 -7.46 28.55 42.90
C ARG A 7 -7.06 28.15 44.33
N PRO A 8 -6.28 27.06 44.49
CA PRO A 8 -4.86 27.30 44.80
C PRO A 8 -3.86 26.38 44.08
N LEU A 9 -2.66 26.94 43.88
CA LEU A 9 -1.37 26.25 43.66
C LEU A 9 -1.03 25.35 44.86
N ILE A 10 -0.21 24.29 44.65
CA ILE A 10 0.99 24.01 45.48
C ILE A 10 1.96 23.06 44.75
N GLN A 11 3.22 23.37 45.02
CA GLN A 11 4.57 22.89 44.67
C GLN A 11 4.88 21.39 44.50
N SER A 12 5.77 21.16 43.53
CA SER A 12 7.13 20.56 43.62
C SER A 12 7.38 19.31 44.46
N ARG A 13 7.92 18.26 43.80
CA ARG A 13 8.90 17.33 44.40
C ARG A 13 9.91 16.84 43.35
N GLU A 14 11.19 17.01 43.69
CA GLU A 14 12.35 16.37 43.06
C GLU A 14 12.43 14.89 43.43
N ALA A 15 12.86 14.06 42.47
CA ALA A 15 13.55 12.78 42.64
C ALA A 15 13.94 12.31 41.22
N GLY A 16 15.12 11.80 40.89
CA GLY A 16 16.31 11.41 41.63
C GLY A 16 17.30 10.90 40.59
N LYS A 17 18.59 11.14 40.83
CA LYS A 17 19.70 10.72 39.97
C LYS A 17 19.77 9.19 39.89
N GLY A 18 19.68 8.64 38.67
CA GLY A 18 20.00 7.24 38.37
C GLY A 18 21.19 7.16 37.42
N LYS A 19 22.38 6.85 37.97
CA LYS A 19 23.61 6.59 37.24
C LYS A 19 23.59 5.15 36.71
N TYR A 20 23.73 4.98 35.41
CA TYR A 20 24.29 3.76 34.79
C TYR A 20 25.18 4.28 33.66
N GLY A 21 26.50 4.09 33.67
CA GLY A 21 27.19 2.82 33.85
C GLY A 21 27.92 2.58 32.52
N THR A 22 29.21 2.85 32.52
CA THR A 22 30.11 2.89 31.36
C THR A 22 30.35 1.53 30.72
N ARG A 23 30.32 1.52 29.38
CA ARG A 23 31.16 0.78 28.41
C ARG A 23 31.46 -0.71 28.66
N SER A 24 31.14 -1.51 27.64
CA SER A 24 32.16 -2.29 26.92
C SER A 24 31.62 -2.76 25.56
N GLU A 25 32.09 -2.13 24.49
CA GLU A 25 32.05 -2.66 23.12
C GLU A 25 32.99 -3.88 23.01
N PRO A 26 32.68 -4.85 22.15
CA PRO A 26 33.71 -5.64 21.49
C PRO A 26 33.75 -5.30 20.00
N SER A 27 34.66 -4.38 19.66
CA SER A 27 35.66 -4.50 18.58
C SER A 27 35.32 -5.44 17.39
N CYS A 28 34.82 -4.86 16.30
CA CYS A 28 35.02 -5.42 14.96
C CYS A 28 36.18 -4.66 14.28
N ALA A 29 37.41 -5.14 14.52
CA ALA A 29 38.60 -4.69 13.81
C ALA A 29 38.98 -5.68 12.70
N GLY A 30 39.15 -5.14 11.48
CA GLY A 30 39.71 -5.82 10.30
C GLY A 30 38.62 -6.23 9.30
N ARG A 31 38.64 -5.84 8.02
CA ARG A 31 39.77 -5.56 7.13
C ARG A 31 39.26 -4.65 5.99
N ARG A 32 40.11 -3.73 5.53
CA ARG A 32 39.86 -2.84 4.41
C ARG A 32 39.92 -3.61 3.10
N GLU A 33 38.96 -3.40 2.22
CA GLU A 33 39.21 -3.32 0.79
C GLU A 33 38.31 -2.23 0.20
N ALA A 34 38.95 -1.33 -0.55
CA ALA A 34 38.32 -0.17 -1.14
C ALA A 34 37.55 -0.58 -2.39
N PHE A 35 36.26 -0.21 -2.47
CA PHE A 35 35.54 -0.17 -3.74
C PHE A 35 34.64 1.06 -3.82
N SER A 36 34.57 1.58 -5.05
CA SER A 36 34.22 2.93 -5.46
C SER A 36 32.80 3.40 -5.11
N ARG A 37 32.73 4.71 -4.85
CA ARG A 37 31.56 5.59 -4.68
C ARG A 37 30.35 5.23 -5.55
N GLY A 38 29.17 5.23 -4.92
CA GLY A 38 27.88 5.49 -5.58
C GLY A 38 26.84 4.40 -5.41
N ARG A 39 26.19 4.34 -4.23
CA ARG A 39 24.79 3.91 -4.02
C ARG A 39 24.49 4.10 -2.53
N CYS A 40 23.63 5.05 -2.18
CA CYS A 40 22.91 4.97 -0.91
C CYS A 40 21.91 3.81 -1.10
N GLY A 41 22.34 2.61 -0.73
CA GLY A 41 21.58 1.38 -0.93
C GLY A 41 20.89 1.02 0.37
N LEU A 42 19.69 1.55 0.58
CA LEU A 42 18.81 1.03 1.63
C LEU A 42 18.52 -0.44 1.29
N VAL A 43 19.01 -1.36 2.12
CA VAL A 43 18.76 -2.79 1.93
C VAL A 43 17.52 -3.16 2.73
N PHE A 44 16.49 -3.69 2.06
CA PHE A 44 15.32 -4.23 2.74
C PHE A 44 15.71 -5.56 3.41
N LYS A 45 15.70 -5.57 4.73
CA LYS A 45 15.98 -6.78 5.51
C LYS A 45 14.67 -7.44 5.90
N GLU A 46 14.40 -8.55 5.24
CA GLU A 46 13.26 -9.41 5.51
C GLU A 46 13.34 -9.97 6.94
N ARG A 47 12.26 -9.79 7.70
CA ARG A 47 12.14 -10.36 9.05
C ARG A 47 11.17 -11.52 9.08
N VAL A 48 10.03 -11.36 8.42
CA VAL A 48 8.93 -12.33 8.45
C VAL A 48 8.23 -12.38 7.10
N LYS A 49 8.03 -13.59 6.57
CA LYS A 49 7.08 -13.84 5.47
C LYS A 49 5.69 -14.05 6.07
N VAL A 50 4.75 -13.18 5.70
CA VAL A 50 3.39 -13.18 6.26
C VAL A 50 2.34 -13.75 5.33
N MET A 51 2.64 -13.91 4.04
CA MET A 51 1.79 -14.63 3.09
C MET A 51 2.67 -15.42 2.14
N GLU A 52 2.31 -16.69 1.94
CA GLU A 52 2.83 -17.55 0.89
C GLU A 52 1.99 -17.45 -0.39
N GLU A 53 2.45 -18.04 -1.49
CA GLU A 53 1.70 -18.13 -2.76
C GLU A 53 0.26 -18.61 -2.56
N ALA A 54 0.07 -19.68 -1.78
CA ALA A 54 -1.24 -20.24 -1.50
C ALA A 54 -2.16 -19.26 -0.73
N ASP A 55 -1.58 -18.38 0.11
CA ASP A 55 -2.33 -17.34 0.82
C ASP A 55 -2.76 -16.23 -0.12
N ILE A 56 -1.86 -15.79 -1.02
CA ILE A 56 -2.16 -14.78 -2.04
C ILE A 56 -3.27 -15.28 -2.95
N ARG A 57 -3.16 -16.52 -3.44
CA ARG A 57 -4.20 -17.15 -4.27
C ARG A 57 -5.56 -17.19 -3.56
N ARG A 58 -5.60 -17.59 -2.28
CA ARG A 58 -6.84 -17.60 -1.49
C ARG A 58 -7.41 -16.19 -1.29
N ALA A 59 -6.55 -15.20 -1.03
CA ALA A 59 -6.94 -13.81 -0.87
C ALA A 59 -7.57 -13.26 -2.16
N VAL A 60 -6.95 -13.50 -3.32
CA VAL A 60 -7.48 -13.08 -4.64
C VAL A 60 -8.85 -13.71 -4.90
N GLN A 61 -9.02 -15.01 -4.63
CA GLN A 61 -10.31 -15.68 -4.81
C GLN A 61 -11.38 -15.08 -3.89
N ARG A 62 -11.07 -14.86 -2.62
CA ARG A 62 -11.99 -14.25 -1.66
C ARG A 62 -12.40 -12.83 -2.08
N ILE A 63 -11.43 -11.98 -2.43
CA ILE A 63 -11.70 -10.62 -2.94
C ILE A 63 -12.62 -10.69 -4.16
N SER A 64 -12.39 -11.63 -5.08
CA SER A 64 -13.20 -11.75 -6.30
C SER A 64 -14.65 -12.14 -5.99
N HIS A 65 -14.88 -13.04 -5.03
CA HIS A 65 -16.23 -13.35 -4.57
C HIS A 65 -16.91 -12.16 -3.87
N GLU A 66 -16.20 -11.43 -3.01
CA GLU A 66 -16.71 -10.22 -2.35
C GLU A 66 -17.09 -9.14 -3.37
N ILE A 67 -16.31 -9.00 -4.45
CA ILE A 67 -16.60 -8.09 -5.56
C ILE A 67 -17.92 -8.46 -6.23
N VAL A 68 -18.09 -9.72 -6.62
CA VAL A 68 -19.31 -10.21 -7.29
C VAL A 68 -20.53 -10.00 -6.40
N GLU A 69 -20.44 -10.37 -5.13
CA GLU A 69 -21.55 -10.24 -4.18
C GLU A 69 -21.98 -8.78 -3.99
N ARG A 70 -21.01 -7.88 -3.79
CA ARG A 70 -21.29 -6.45 -3.56
C ARG A 70 -21.84 -5.74 -4.80
N ASN A 71 -21.36 -6.10 -5.99
CA ASN A 71 -21.76 -5.47 -7.26
C ASN A 71 -22.96 -6.18 -7.93
N LYS A 72 -23.46 -7.28 -7.33
CA LYS A 72 -24.54 -8.12 -7.88
C LYS A 72 -24.21 -8.68 -9.26
N GLY A 73 -22.98 -9.16 -9.41
CA GLY A 73 -22.39 -9.65 -10.66
C GLY A 73 -21.20 -8.82 -11.12
N ALA A 74 -20.61 -9.19 -12.26
CA ALA A 74 -19.45 -8.49 -12.85
C ALA A 74 -19.75 -7.71 -14.15
N ALA A 75 -21.01 -7.62 -14.57
CA ALA A 75 -21.39 -7.02 -15.86
C ALA A 75 -20.97 -5.55 -16.03
N ASP A 76 -21.03 -4.79 -14.94
CA ASP A 76 -20.67 -3.36 -14.90
C ASP A 76 -19.34 -3.08 -14.19
N VAL A 77 -18.56 -4.14 -13.92
CA VAL A 77 -17.28 -4.02 -13.21
C VAL A 77 -16.15 -3.75 -14.21
N VAL A 78 -15.29 -2.78 -13.87
CA VAL A 78 -14.01 -2.54 -14.54
C VAL A 78 -12.92 -2.59 -13.48
N VAL A 79 -11.89 -3.41 -13.70
CA VAL A 79 -10.78 -3.54 -12.76
C VAL A 79 -9.61 -2.68 -13.23
N VAL A 80 -9.04 -1.84 -12.35
CA VAL A 80 -7.93 -0.94 -12.70
C VAL A 80 -6.77 -1.17 -11.76
N GLY A 81 -5.67 -1.71 -12.28
CA GLY A 81 -4.44 -1.87 -11.51
C GLY A 81 -3.64 -0.58 -11.45
N ILE A 82 -3.22 -0.18 -10.24
CA ILE A 82 -2.33 0.97 -10.04
C ILE A 82 -0.90 0.51 -9.80
N ARG A 83 0.08 1.33 -10.19
CA ARG A 83 1.52 1.08 -9.97
C ARG A 83 2.00 -0.24 -10.62
N THR A 84 3.20 -0.69 -10.27
CA THR A 84 3.85 -1.84 -10.94
C THR A 84 3.24 -3.18 -10.53
N ARG A 85 2.93 -3.39 -9.24
CA ARG A 85 2.40 -4.68 -8.73
C ARG A 85 0.87 -4.76 -8.64
N GLY A 86 0.17 -3.63 -8.54
CA GLY A 86 -1.30 -3.62 -8.63
C GLY A 86 -1.81 -4.06 -10.00
N VAL A 87 -1.03 -3.88 -11.07
CA VAL A 87 -1.39 -4.35 -12.42
C VAL A 87 -1.43 -5.89 -12.53
N PRO A 88 -0.38 -6.66 -12.20
CA PRO A 88 -0.47 -8.12 -12.14
C PRO A 88 -1.62 -8.60 -11.25
N LEU A 89 -1.78 -8.00 -10.07
CA LEU A 89 -2.86 -8.36 -9.15
C LEU A 89 -4.25 -8.10 -9.75
N SER A 90 -4.43 -7.00 -10.48
CA SER A 90 -5.69 -6.68 -11.18
C SER A 90 -6.04 -7.72 -12.25
N LEU A 91 -5.03 -8.23 -12.97
CA LEU A 91 -5.21 -9.29 -13.96
C LEU A 91 -5.61 -10.61 -13.30
N ARG A 92 -5.01 -10.94 -12.15
CA ARG A 92 -5.38 -12.14 -11.37
C ARG A 92 -6.81 -12.06 -10.86
N ILE A 93 -7.24 -10.91 -10.34
CA ILE A 93 -8.62 -10.67 -9.90
C ILE A 93 -9.57 -10.76 -11.09
N ALA A 94 -9.30 -10.08 -12.20
CA ALA A 94 -10.15 -10.14 -13.38
C ALA A 94 -10.29 -11.57 -13.92
N LYS A 95 -9.21 -12.35 -13.96
CA LYS A 95 -9.26 -13.77 -14.33
C LYS A 95 -10.15 -14.58 -13.40
N ALA A 96 -10.09 -14.32 -12.09
CA ALA A 96 -10.95 -14.99 -11.11
C ALA A 96 -12.42 -14.57 -11.27
N LEU A 97 -12.71 -13.28 -11.48
CA LEU A 97 -14.06 -12.79 -11.77
C LEU A 97 -14.62 -13.42 -13.04
N SER A 98 -13.84 -13.48 -14.11
CA SER A 98 -14.26 -14.11 -15.37
C SER A 98 -14.57 -15.59 -15.22
N ALA A 99 -13.83 -16.29 -14.36
CA ALA A 99 -14.09 -17.70 -14.05
C ALA A 99 -15.38 -17.90 -13.22
N ILE A 100 -15.72 -16.94 -12.35
CA ILE A 100 -16.93 -16.99 -11.52
C ILE A 100 -18.18 -16.69 -12.35
N GLU A 101 -18.14 -15.64 -13.17
CA GLU A 101 -19.31 -15.09 -13.86
C GLU A 101 -19.46 -15.60 -15.30
N GLY A 102 -18.44 -16.24 -15.86
CA GLY A 102 -18.45 -16.75 -17.24
C GLY A 102 -18.40 -15.66 -18.31
N MET A 103 -17.94 -14.45 -17.97
CA MET A 103 -17.79 -13.32 -18.88
C MET A 103 -16.43 -12.64 -18.71
N GLU A 104 -15.90 -11.99 -19.75
CA GLU A 104 -14.66 -11.23 -19.62
C GLU A 104 -14.89 -9.92 -18.85
N VAL A 105 -14.07 -9.69 -17.82
CA VAL A 105 -14.06 -8.43 -17.07
C VAL A 105 -12.97 -7.50 -17.63
N PRO A 106 -13.30 -6.27 -18.06
CA PRO A 106 -12.32 -5.32 -18.57
C PRO A 106 -11.25 -4.95 -17.54
N VAL A 107 -9.99 -4.87 -17.97
CA VAL A 107 -8.85 -4.49 -17.12
C VAL A 107 -8.13 -3.26 -17.66
N GLY A 108 -7.97 -2.26 -16.81
CA GLY A 108 -7.16 -1.06 -17.02
C GLY A 108 -5.89 -1.03 -16.19
N ARG A 109 -4.99 -0.13 -16.56
CA ARG A 109 -3.72 0.14 -15.89
C ARG A 109 -3.57 1.64 -15.75
N LEU A 110 -3.21 2.09 -14.56
CA LEU A 110 -3.09 3.50 -14.25
C LEU A 110 -1.71 3.79 -13.65
N ASP A 111 -0.92 4.59 -14.36
CA ASP A 111 0.31 5.14 -13.80
C ASP A 111 0.03 6.50 -13.15
N ILE A 112 0.10 6.50 -11.82
CA ILE A 112 -0.13 7.67 -10.97
C ILE A 112 1.14 8.49 -10.71
N THR A 113 2.26 8.18 -11.37
CA THR A 113 3.54 8.90 -11.17
C THR A 113 3.39 10.42 -11.41
N MET A 114 2.54 10.82 -12.35
CA MET A 114 2.21 12.23 -12.65
C MET A 114 1.22 12.89 -11.67
N TYR A 115 0.58 12.12 -10.81
CA TYR A 115 -0.47 12.60 -9.89
C TYR A 115 -0.02 12.61 -8.43
N ARG A 116 1.27 12.40 -8.16
CA ARG A 116 1.81 12.44 -6.80
C ARG A 116 1.87 13.88 -6.29
N ASP A 117 1.30 14.09 -5.10
CA ASP A 117 1.32 15.38 -4.37
C ASP A 117 2.75 15.95 -4.16
N ASP A 118 3.80 15.12 -4.28
CA ASP A 118 5.19 15.46 -3.98
C ASP A 118 6.06 15.79 -5.21
N LEU A 119 5.46 16.04 -6.39
CA LEU A 119 6.17 16.30 -7.65
C LEU A 119 7.19 17.44 -7.60
N HIS A 120 7.15 18.31 -6.58
CA HIS A 120 8.15 19.36 -6.38
C HIS A 120 9.57 18.85 -6.07
N THR A 121 9.75 17.56 -5.77
CA THR A 121 11.04 17.01 -5.27
C THR A 121 11.78 16.11 -6.27
N MET A 122 11.19 15.74 -7.42
CA MET A 122 11.82 14.81 -8.38
C MET A 122 12.13 15.44 -9.73
N SER A 123 13.32 15.17 -10.27
CA SER A 123 13.89 15.88 -11.42
C SER A 123 13.42 15.42 -12.81
N GLN A 124 12.55 14.42 -12.92
CA GLN A 124 11.75 14.08 -14.12
C GLN A 124 10.99 12.76 -13.86
N PRO A 125 9.65 12.74 -13.77
CA PRO A 125 8.90 11.49 -13.68
C PRO A 125 8.95 10.72 -14.99
N VAL A 126 9.34 9.43 -14.94
CA VAL A 126 9.20 8.52 -16.07
C VAL A 126 7.74 8.07 -16.11
N VAL A 127 6.98 8.59 -17.08
CA VAL A 127 5.57 8.24 -17.28
C VAL A 127 5.47 6.89 -17.97
N LYS A 128 4.83 5.91 -17.32
CA LYS A 128 4.37 4.68 -17.97
C LYS A 128 2.99 4.89 -18.56
N GLU A 129 2.64 4.07 -19.53
CA GLU A 129 1.39 4.17 -20.28
C GLU A 129 0.18 3.87 -19.37
N THR A 130 -0.73 4.85 -19.27
CA THR A 130 -2.03 4.70 -18.65
C THR A 130 -3.02 4.25 -19.72
N HIS A 131 -3.76 3.19 -19.45
CA HIS A 131 -4.72 2.62 -20.38
C HIS A 131 -5.96 2.13 -19.63
N LEU A 132 -7.11 2.75 -19.86
CA LEU A 132 -8.39 2.29 -19.36
C LEU A 132 -9.20 1.64 -20.49
N PRO A 133 -9.84 0.49 -20.26
CA PRO A 133 -10.59 -0.21 -21.29
C PRO A 133 -11.95 0.48 -21.52
N GLY A 134 -12.12 1.07 -22.70
CA GLY A 134 -13.40 1.65 -23.11
C GLY A 134 -13.88 2.82 -22.24
N ASP A 135 -15.19 3.03 -22.24
CA ASP A 135 -15.84 4.08 -21.43
C ASP A 135 -16.10 3.56 -20.00
N ILE A 136 -15.62 4.32 -19.00
CA ILE A 136 -15.84 4.05 -17.58
C ILE A 136 -17.11 4.72 -17.04
N GLU A 137 -17.81 5.49 -17.86
CA GLU A 137 -19.07 6.16 -17.51
C GLU A 137 -20.10 5.16 -16.98
N GLY A 138 -20.65 5.43 -15.79
CA GLY A 138 -21.67 4.59 -15.16
C GLY A 138 -21.20 3.20 -14.71
N ARG A 139 -19.91 2.87 -14.85
CA ARG A 139 -19.34 1.58 -14.42
C ARG A 139 -18.91 1.58 -12.95
N ASN A 140 -18.80 0.39 -12.36
CA ASN A 140 -18.20 0.16 -11.05
C ASN A 140 -16.69 -0.09 -11.22
N VAL A 141 -15.88 0.94 -10.95
CA VAL A 141 -14.43 0.88 -11.11
C VAL A 141 -13.79 0.36 -9.83
N ILE A 142 -13.01 -0.71 -9.92
CA ILE A 142 -12.30 -1.33 -8.81
C ILE A 142 -10.81 -1.04 -8.96
N ILE A 143 -10.31 -0.11 -8.15
CA ILE A 143 -8.88 0.17 -8.04
C ILE A 143 -8.21 -1.00 -7.32
N VAL A 144 -7.10 -1.51 -7.87
CA VAL A 144 -6.32 -2.60 -7.30
C VAL A 144 -4.91 -2.12 -6.98
N ASP A 145 -4.52 -2.22 -5.71
CA ASP A 145 -3.16 -1.93 -5.23
C ASP A 145 -2.58 -3.11 -4.43
N ASP A 146 -1.25 -3.17 -4.34
CA ASP A 146 -0.58 -4.22 -3.56
C ASP A 146 -0.69 -3.95 -2.05
N VAL A 147 -0.38 -2.73 -1.61
CA VAL A 147 -0.34 -2.36 -0.19
C VAL A 147 -1.00 -1.00 0.06
N LEU A 148 -2.05 -0.99 0.88
CA LEU A 148 -2.65 0.25 1.38
C LEU A 148 -1.90 0.76 2.62
N PHE A 149 -1.26 1.92 2.47
CA PHE A 149 -0.52 2.63 3.52
C PHE A 149 -1.16 3.99 3.85
N THR A 150 -0.53 5.12 3.48
CA THR A 150 -1.04 6.47 3.80
C THR A 150 -2.34 6.84 3.08
N GLY A 151 -2.62 6.19 1.95
CA GLY A 151 -3.78 6.45 1.08
C GLY A 151 -3.52 7.42 -0.08
N ARG A 152 -2.36 8.11 -0.11
CA ARG A 152 -2.06 9.13 -1.13
C ARG A 152 -2.10 8.60 -2.56
N SER A 153 -1.64 7.39 -2.78
CA SER A 153 -1.65 6.79 -4.13
C SER A 153 -3.04 6.41 -4.62
N VAL A 154 -3.93 6.02 -3.72
CA VAL A 154 -5.33 5.79 -4.08
C VAL A 154 -6.00 7.12 -4.39
N ARG A 155 -5.74 8.18 -3.61
CA ARG A 155 -6.24 9.53 -3.94
C ARG A 155 -5.84 9.95 -5.35
N SER A 156 -4.55 9.87 -5.67
CA SER A 156 -4.04 10.16 -7.02
C SER A 156 -4.72 9.31 -8.10
N ALA A 157 -5.01 8.04 -7.79
CA ALA A 157 -5.70 7.15 -8.71
C ALA A 157 -7.17 7.56 -8.93
N MET A 158 -7.87 7.97 -7.87
CA MET A 158 -9.23 8.47 -7.95
C MET A 158 -9.31 9.73 -8.80
N ASP A 159 -8.39 10.68 -8.59
CA ASP A 159 -8.32 11.93 -9.37
C ASP A 159 -8.14 11.61 -10.86
N ALA A 160 -7.18 10.75 -11.20
CA ALA A 160 -6.95 10.34 -12.58
C ALA A 160 -8.16 9.62 -13.20
N ILE A 161 -8.83 8.72 -12.47
CA ILE A 161 -10.05 8.04 -12.96
C ILE A 161 -11.16 9.05 -13.25
N ILE A 162 -11.34 10.06 -12.39
CA ILE A 162 -12.33 11.12 -12.60
C ILE A 162 -11.97 11.97 -13.83
N ASP A 163 -10.68 12.16 -14.14
CA ASP A 163 -10.28 12.85 -15.37
C ASP A 163 -10.65 12.07 -16.64
N PHE A 164 -10.77 10.74 -16.57
CA PHE A 164 -11.17 9.88 -17.70
C PHE A 164 -12.68 9.74 -17.90
N GLY A 165 -13.51 9.96 -16.86
CA GLY A 165 -14.97 9.78 -16.97
C GLY A 165 -15.71 9.89 -15.64
N ARG A 166 -17.00 9.51 -15.60
CA ARG A 166 -17.81 9.51 -14.38
C ARG A 166 -18.30 8.09 -14.06
N PRO A 167 -17.51 7.29 -13.30
CA PRO A 167 -17.97 5.98 -12.86
C PRO A 167 -19.15 6.09 -11.90
N ALA A 168 -20.02 5.07 -11.88
CA ALA A 168 -21.12 4.98 -10.91
C ALA A 168 -20.59 4.77 -9.48
N SER A 169 -19.50 4.02 -9.34
CA SER A 169 -18.78 3.87 -8.08
C SER A 169 -17.29 3.65 -8.29
N ILE A 170 -16.48 4.10 -7.34
CA ILE A 170 -15.05 3.76 -7.25
C ILE A 170 -14.85 2.98 -5.95
N GLN A 171 -14.32 1.78 -6.09
CA GLN A 171 -14.06 0.84 -5.00
C GLN A 171 -12.56 0.52 -4.94
N LEU A 172 -12.08 0.10 -3.78
CA LEU A 172 -10.67 -0.21 -3.57
C LEU A 172 -10.46 -1.66 -3.09
N ALA A 173 -9.74 -2.44 -3.88
CA ALA A 173 -9.23 -3.76 -3.50
C ALA A 173 -7.72 -3.71 -3.27
N VAL A 174 -7.27 -4.22 -2.12
CA VAL A 174 -5.84 -4.33 -1.82
C VAL A 174 -5.47 -5.71 -1.31
N LEU A 175 -4.27 -6.18 -1.67
CA LEU A 175 -3.77 -7.43 -1.11
C LEU A 175 -3.48 -7.28 0.38
N VAL A 176 -2.82 -6.19 0.78
CA VAL A 176 -2.43 -5.94 2.16
C VAL A 176 -2.91 -4.56 2.62
N ASP A 177 -3.55 -4.52 3.79
CA ASP A 177 -3.77 -3.30 4.54
C ASP A 177 -2.80 -3.25 5.72
N ARG A 178 -1.90 -2.26 5.73
CA ARG A 178 -0.90 -2.10 6.79
C ARG A 178 -1.17 -0.96 7.79
N GLY A 179 -2.33 -0.31 7.70
CA GLY A 179 -2.71 0.83 8.54
C GLY A 179 -1.95 2.12 8.22
N HIS A 180 -1.83 3.00 9.24
CA HIS A 180 -1.15 4.31 9.18
C HIS A 180 -1.70 5.26 8.11
N ARG A 181 -3.01 5.43 8.11
CA ARG A 181 -3.71 6.34 7.20
C ARG A 181 -3.37 7.80 7.49
N GLU A 182 -3.07 8.54 6.43
CA GLU A 182 -2.98 10.01 6.45
C GLU A 182 -4.19 10.67 5.78
N LEU A 183 -4.89 9.91 4.93
CA LEU A 183 -6.13 10.30 4.28
C LEU A 183 -7.28 9.40 4.74
N PRO A 184 -8.54 9.89 4.76
CA PRO A 184 -9.71 9.12 5.16
C PRO A 184 -10.14 8.11 4.09
N ILE A 185 -9.20 7.26 3.65
CA ILE A 185 -9.37 6.27 2.59
C ILE A 185 -9.32 4.87 3.20
N ARG A 186 -10.32 4.05 2.89
CA ARG A 186 -10.42 2.66 3.29
C ARG A 186 -10.52 1.77 2.06
N ALA A 187 -9.92 0.58 2.13
CA ALA A 187 -10.21 -0.47 1.16
C ALA A 187 -11.58 -1.09 1.44
N ASP A 188 -12.29 -1.35 0.35
CA ASP A 188 -13.52 -2.13 0.34
C ASP A 188 -13.22 -3.62 0.46
N TYR A 189 -12.13 -4.05 -0.16
CA TYR A 189 -11.68 -5.44 -0.19
C TYR A 189 -10.24 -5.54 0.28
N VAL A 190 -9.98 -6.38 1.27
CA VAL A 190 -8.65 -6.54 1.86
C VAL A 190 -8.28 -8.01 1.88
N GLY A 191 -7.13 -8.34 1.29
CA GLY A 191 -6.57 -9.70 1.32
C GLY A 191 -6.09 -10.09 2.71
N LYS A 192 -5.29 -9.24 3.37
CA LYS A 192 -4.85 -9.43 4.75
C LYS A 192 -4.62 -8.09 5.44
N ASN A 193 -5.11 -7.98 6.68
CA ASN A 193 -4.73 -6.90 7.57
C ASN A 193 -3.43 -7.27 8.28
N VAL A 194 -2.41 -6.42 8.16
CA VAL A 194 -1.09 -6.64 8.71
C VAL A 194 -0.72 -5.44 9.58
N PRO A 195 -0.91 -5.49 10.91
CA PRO A 195 -0.48 -4.41 11.78
C PRO A 195 1.04 -4.27 11.68
N THR A 196 1.52 -3.05 11.41
CA THR A 196 2.95 -2.74 11.31
C THR A 196 3.31 -1.59 12.24
N SER A 197 4.55 -1.51 12.65
CA SER A 197 5.13 -0.32 13.26
C SER A 197 5.47 0.73 12.19
N PRO A 198 5.58 2.04 12.53
CA PRO A 198 5.90 3.08 11.54
C PRO A 198 7.21 2.84 10.77
N GLY A 199 8.22 2.25 11.40
CA GLY A 199 9.52 1.93 10.78
C GLY A 199 9.57 0.58 10.04
N GLU A 200 8.51 -0.22 10.10
CA GLU A 200 8.42 -1.46 9.32
C GLU A 200 7.97 -1.15 7.90
N LYS A 201 8.34 -2.02 6.95
CA LYS A 201 7.87 -1.95 5.57
C LYS A 201 7.29 -3.29 5.15
N VAL A 202 6.27 -3.21 4.31
CA VAL A 202 5.66 -4.38 3.66
C VAL A 202 6.15 -4.41 2.23
N LYS A 203 6.75 -5.53 1.84
CA LYS A 203 7.16 -5.83 0.47
C LYS A 203 6.26 -6.93 -0.04
N VAL A 204 5.58 -6.67 -1.15
CA VAL A 204 4.85 -7.69 -1.90
C VAL A 204 5.74 -8.11 -3.05
N ALA A 205 5.91 -9.41 -3.23
CA ALA A 205 6.52 -10.04 -4.39
C ALA A 205 5.42 -10.80 -5.15
N LEU A 206 5.36 -10.60 -6.46
CA LEU A 206 4.47 -11.35 -7.35
C LEU A 206 5.29 -12.00 -8.46
N GLU A 207 4.95 -13.23 -8.82
CA GLU A 207 5.63 -14.03 -9.84
C GLU A 207 5.93 -13.24 -11.13
N GLU A 208 4.96 -12.44 -11.60
CA GLU A 208 5.04 -11.70 -12.86
C GLU A 208 6.09 -10.57 -12.85
N VAL A 209 6.53 -10.13 -11.68
CA VAL A 209 7.44 -8.98 -11.51
C VAL A 209 8.73 -9.39 -10.81
N ASP A 210 8.63 -10.24 -9.79
CA ASP A 210 9.70 -10.56 -8.84
C ASP A 210 10.16 -12.04 -8.95
N GLY A 211 9.45 -12.88 -9.71
CA GLY A 211 9.78 -14.31 -9.88
C GLY A 211 9.43 -15.19 -8.67
N GLU A 212 8.66 -14.66 -7.73
CA GLU A 212 8.03 -15.42 -6.65
C GLU A 212 6.77 -14.72 -6.13
N ASP A 213 5.88 -15.48 -5.51
CA ASP A 213 4.75 -14.96 -4.75
C ASP A 213 5.05 -14.95 -3.25
N GLY A 214 4.94 -13.76 -2.64
CA GLY A 214 5.12 -13.61 -1.20
C GLY A 214 4.80 -12.22 -0.68
N VAL A 215 4.46 -12.15 0.60
CA VAL A 215 4.39 -10.87 1.33
C VAL A 215 5.33 -10.93 2.52
N TYR A 216 6.19 -9.92 2.62
CA TYR A 216 7.25 -9.84 3.60
C TYR A 216 7.13 -8.56 4.44
N ILE A 217 7.37 -8.68 5.73
CA ILE A 217 7.59 -7.54 6.63
C ILE A 217 9.08 -7.46 6.95
N GLY A 218 9.62 -6.25 6.88
CA GLY A 218 11.02 -5.98 7.17
C GLY A 218 11.26 -4.54 7.60
N CYS A 219 12.53 -4.17 7.70
CA CYS A 219 12.97 -2.79 7.90
C CYS A 219 13.94 -2.40 6.78
N GLU A 220 14.03 -1.11 6.49
CA GLU A 220 15.15 -0.58 5.73
C GLU A 220 16.30 -0.27 6.70
N GLU A 221 17.48 -0.83 6.43
CA GLU A 221 18.72 -0.49 7.13
C GLU A 221 19.56 0.43 6.22
N GLU A 222 20.13 1.49 6.81
CA GLU A 222 21.07 2.43 6.17
C GLU A 222 22.51 1.88 6.08
#